data_AF-A0A0A0BBQ6-F1
#
_entry.id   AF-A0A0A0BBQ6-F1
#
_cell.length_a   1.000
_cell.length_b   1.000
_cell.length_c   1.000
_cell.angle_alpha   90.00
_cell.angle_beta   90.00
_cell.angle_gamma   90.00
#
_symmetry.space_group_name_H-M   'P 1'
#
loop_
_entity.id
_entity.type
_entity.pdbx_description
1 polymer ?
#
loop_
_entity_poly.entity_id
_entity_poly.type
_entity_poly.pdbx_seq_one_letter_code
_entity_poly.pdbx_strand_id
1 'polypeptide(L)'
;MHWAAAIAVPVGVALSIASAALDEHRLRDHERVEVASELAIASNALPTRLDVQRGIALAATLVGPPDAPADPDVWQRRVQALDVQDRSVATRAVLWVGPGTADDRATGAVPLDIDPLDLLDAEAPGAGAQAGASGAGAVVRQFASYGSSVLLDGVGVDEVGRALAAARDSGEARLSAPFWSSATGRGAAESAVAVPVYGDGEEPPGTVDARRARLTGWTVVTFRIDSFLGECMRHLHPGVAVDVVDEELDLELATFSTSGPVAEPGAQPADATAVDVDLLDRTWTLTGSSTRVAPWVSLPVLAAGLVITALAALVLVVQADAERRAVATAEARTRDLHRRTRELETITSSTPDALARVSSDGRLLFANQALLDVVPLPADWPGRPVAELGTHHTLLAAVADLAAQVTGGGAEPAAGAAG
;
A
#
# COMPACT_ATOMS: atom_id res chain seq x y z
N MET A 1 11.28 -1.81 -42.57
CA MET A 1 10.23 -2.12 -41.56
C MET A 1 10.71 -2.96 -40.38
N HIS A 2 11.86 -3.67 -40.43
CA HIS A 2 12.36 -4.46 -39.29
C HIS A 2 12.68 -3.68 -38.00
N TRP A 3 12.98 -2.38 -38.09
CA TRP A 3 13.29 -1.54 -36.93
C TRP A 3 12.06 -1.18 -36.08
N ALA A 4 10.87 -1.06 -36.68
CA ALA A 4 9.66 -0.71 -35.95
C ALA A 4 9.21 -1.84 -35.00
N ALA A 5 9.34 -3.09 -35.44
CA ALA A 5 9.05 -4.28 -34.62
C ALA A 5 10.06 -4.45 -33.47
N ALA A 6 11.33 -4.17 -33.74
CA ALA A 6 12.40 -4.26 -32.74
C ALA A 6 12.25 -3.26 -31.59
N ILE A 7 11.54 -2.14 -31.80
CA ILE A 7 11.32 -1.10 -30.79
C ILE A 7 9.97 -1.31 -30.07
N ALA A 8 8.92 -1.74 -30.77
CA ALA A 8 7.58 -1.85 -30.18
C ALA A 8 7.49 -2.88 -29.03
N VAL A 9 8.15 -4.03 -29.18
CA VAL A 9 8.17 -5.10 -28.17
C VAL A 9 8.81 -4.66 -26.84
N PRO A 10 10.05 -4.14 -26.81
CA PRO A 10 10.66 -3.71 -25.56
C PRO A 10 9.92 -2.53 -24.92
N VAL A 11 9.31 -1.63 -25.71
CA VAL A 11 8.49 -0.53 -25.17
C VAL A 11 7.22 -1.05 -24.50
N GLY A 12 6.54 -2.04 -25.08
CA GLY A 12 5.37 -2.67 -24.48
C GLY A 12 5.70 -3.38 -23.16
N VAL A 13 6.81 -4.13 -23.12
CA VAL A 13 7.28 -4.78 -21.89
C VAL A 13 7.65 -3.75 -20.83
N ALA A 14 8.36 -2.68 -21.20
CA ALA A 14 8.72 -1.61 -20.28
C ALA A 14 7.49 -0.90 -19.69
N LEU A 15 6.47 -0.60 -20.50
CA LEU A 15 5.21 -0.02 -20.04
C LEU A 15 4.44 -0.95 -19.11
N SER A 16 4.44 -2.26 -19.38
CA SER A 16 3.77 -3.24 -18.53
C SER A 16 4.46 -3.39 -17.16
N ILE A 17 5.81 -3.41 -17.15
CA ILE A 17 6.60 -3.42 -15.91
C ILE A 17 6.37 -2.11 -15.13
N ALA A 18 6.39 -0.96 -15.80
CA ALA A 18 6.14 0.33 -15.17
C ALA A 18 4.72 0.41 -14.58
N SER A 19 3.70 -0.09 -15.29
CA SER A 19 2.32 -0.13 -14.79
C SER A 19 2.19 -1.04 -13.57
N ALA A 20 2.81 -2.22 -13.60
CA ALA A 20 2.78 -3.14 -12.46
C ALA A 20 3.51 -2.55 -11.24
N ALA A 21 4.66 -1.91 -11.46
CA ALA A 21 5.41 -1.23 -10.40
C ALA A 21 4.62 -0.05 -9.80
N LEU A 22 3.89 0.72 -10.64
CA LEU A 22 3.01 1.80 -10.19
C LEU A 22 1.83 1.27 -9.37
N ASP A 23 1.24 0.14 -9.77
CA ASP A 23 0.11 -0.44 -9.06
C ASP A 23 0.54 -1.03 -7.70
N GLU A 24 1.69 -1.72 -7.66
CA GLU A 24 2.31 -2.18 -6.42
C GLU A 24 2.66 -1.01 -5.48
N HIS A 25 3.19 0.08 -6.03
CA HIS A 25 3.47 1.28 -5.25
C HIS A 25 2.18 1.90 -4.68
N ARG A 26 1.12 2.01 -5.48
CA ARG A 26 -0.18 2.52 -5.03
C ARG A 26 -0.81 1.63 -3.96
N LEU A 27 -0.69 0.31 -4.07
CA LEU A 27 -1.16 -0.61 -3.04
C LEU A 27 -0.41 -0.41 -1.73
N ARG A 28 0.92 -0.32 -1.77
CA ARG A 28 1.74 -0.02 -0.58
C ARG A 28 1.37 1.33 0.05
N ASP A 29 1.14 2.36 -0.77
CA ASP A 29 0.75 3.68 -0.26
C ASP A 29 -0.64 3.64 0.39
N HIS A 30 -1.62 2.94 -0.20
CA HIS A 30 -2.93 2.77 0.42
C HIS A 30 -2.84 2.00 1.75
N GLU A 31 -2.06 0.91 1.80
CA GLU A 31 -1.85 0.13 3.02
C GLU A 31 -1.16 0.97 4.11
N ARG A 32 -0.15 1.77 3.75
CA ARG A 32 0.51 2.69 4.70
C ARG A 32 -0.45 3.74 5.25
N VAL A 33 -1.30 4.32 4.40
CA VAL A 33 -2.31 5.29 4.84
C VAL A 33 -3.35 4.63 5.74
N GLU A 34 -3.79 3.41 5.42
CA GLU A 34 -4.73 2.63 6.24
C GLU A 34 -4.11 2.35 7.63
N VAL A 35 -2.90 1.76 7.68
CA VAL A 35 -2.17 1.49 8.93
C VAL A 35 -1.95 2.77 9.74
N ALA A 36 -1.52 3.88 9.12
CA ALA A 36 -1.30 5.14 9.81
C ALA A 36 -2.60 5.72 10.38
N SER A 37 -3.73 5.59 9.66
CA SER A 37 -5.02 6.05 10.15
C SER A 37 -5.52 5.24 11.35
N GLU A 38 -5.34 3.92 11.32
CA GLU A 38 -5.68 3.04 12.44
C GLU A 38 -4.80 3.31 13.67
N LEU A 39 -3.50 3.50 13.44
CA LEU A 39 -2.54 3.86 14.49
C LEU A 39 -2.87 5.23 15.11
N ALA A 40 -3.34 6.18 14.31
CA ALA A 40 -3.82 7.48 14.80
C ALA A 40 -5.10 7.33 15.65
N ILE A 41 -6.02 6.45 15.28
CA ILE A 41 -7.22 6.18 16.09
C ILE A 41 -6.83 5.53 17.42
N ALA A 42 -5.97 4.50 17.36
CA ALA A 42 -5.44 3.77 18.50
C ALA A 42 -4.67 4.68 19.48
N SER A 43 -3.74 5.50 18.97
CA SER A 43 -2.96 6.44 19.79
C SER A 43 -3.81 7.49 20.47
N ASN A 44 -4.93 7.94 19.87
CA ASN A 44 -5.86 8.86 20.51
C ASN A 44 -6.77 8.17 21.54
N ALA A 45 -7.08 6.87 21.34
CA ALA A 45 -7.91 6.11 22.25
C ALA A 45 -7.20 5.81 23.58
N LEU A 46 -5.88 5.55 23.56
CA LEU A 46 -5.13 5.17 24.75
C LEU A 46 -5.15 6.23 25.86
N PRO A 47 -4.77 7.51 25.63
CA PRO A 47 -4.84 8.54 26.67
C PRO A 47 -6.27 8.73 27.18
N THR A 48 -7.24 8.75 26.28
CA THR A 48 -8.66 8.90 26.62
C THR A 48 -9.14 7.79 27.57
N ARG A 49 -8.72 6.54 27.33
CA ARG A 49 -9.07 5.40 28.19
C ARG A 49 -8.27 5.39 29.49
N LEU A 50 -7.02 5.83 29.47
CA LEU A 50 -6.22 5.97 30.67
C LEU A 50 -6.77 7.07 31.59
N ASP A 51 -7.31 8.15 31.03
CA ASP A 51 -8.00 9.20 31.77
C ASP A 51 -9.25 8.67 32.51
N VAL A 52 -9.90 7.61 32.00
CA VAL A 52 -10.96 6.91 32.75
C VAL A 52 -10.40 6.24 33.99
N GLN A 53 -9.24 5.55 33.91
CA GLN A 53 -8.58 4.94 35.06
C GLN A 53 -8.14 5.99 36.08
N ARG A 54 -7.55 7.09 35.61
CA ARG A 54 -7.20 8.26 36.44
C ARG A 54 -8.43 8.86 37.10
N GLY A 55 -9.53 9.02 36.36
CA GLY A 55 -10.79 9.53 36.86
C GLY A 55 -11.41 8.65 37.93
N ILE A 56 -11.32 7.32 37.78
CA ILE A 56 -11.73 6.36 38.83
C ILE A 56 -10.85 6.52 40.07
N ALA A 57 -9.53 6.64 39.90
CA ALA A 57 -8.61 6.84 41.02
C ALA A 57 -8.92 8.14 41.78
N LEU A 58 -9.10 9.25 41.06
CA LEU A 58 -9.50 10.54 41.64
C LEU A 58 -10.89 10.51 42.28
N ALA A 59 -11.86 9.82 41.68
CA ALA A 59 -13.17 9.66 42.30
C ALA A 59 -13.05 8.87 43.62
N ALA A 60 -12.20 7.84 43.64
CA ALA A 60 -11.96 7.05 44.82
C ALA A 60 -11.16 7.82 45.90
N THR A 61 -10.36 8.84 45.58
CA THR A 61 -9.80 9.74 46.60
C THR A 61 -10.87 10.54 47.32
N LEU A 62 -11.95 10.95 46.62
CA LEU A 62 -13.06 11.72 47.21
C LEU A 62 -13.94 10.90 48.16
N VAL A 63 -14.06 9.60 47.89
CA VAL A 63 -14.81 8.67 48.76
C VAL A 63 -13.89 7.99 49.78
N GLY A 64 -12.57 8.11 49.59
CA GLY A 64 -11.55 7.74 50.57
C GLY A 64 -11.78 8.46 51.89
N PRO A 65 -11.61 7.78 53.03
CA PRO A 65 -11.83 8.41 54.30
C PRO A 65 -10.72 9.43 54.60
N PRO A 66 -11.05 10.54 55.28
CA PRO A 66 -10.06 11.57 55.65
C PRO A 66 -8.98 11.04 56.60
N ASP A 67 -9.34 10.04 57.40
CA ASP A 67 -8.45 9.23 58.24
C ASP A 67 -8.51 7.80 57.70
N ALA A 68 -7.36 7.14 57.48
CA ALA A 68 -7.25 5.82 56.84
C ALA A 68 -8.40 4.87 57.22
N PRO A 69 -9.01 4.13 56.26
CA PRO A 69 -10.17 3.30 56.57
C PRO A 69 -9.78 2.30 57.66
N ALA A 70 -10.38 2.40 58.83
CA ALA A 70 -10.26 1.36 59.84
C ALA A 70 -11.05 0.09 59.43
N ASP A 71 -11.96 0.21 58.45
CA ASP A 71 -12.91 -0.83 58.07
C ASP A 71 -12.89 -1.12 56.55
N PRO A 72 -12.41 -2.31 56.12
CA PRO A 72 -12.47 -2.79 54.74
C PRO A 72 -13.85 -2.75 54.11
N ASP A 73 -14.91 -3.05 54.88
CA ASP A 73 -16.27 -3.17 54.36
C ASP A 73 -16.86 -1.78 54.02
N VAL A 74 -16.43 -0.75 54.73
CA VAL A 74 -16.80 0.64 54.42
C VAL A 74 -16.13 1.08 53.12
N TRP A 75 -14.85 0.79 52.93
CA TRP A 75 -14.15 1.07 51.68
C TRP A 75 -14.79 0.34 50.50
N GLN A 76 -15.04 -0.96 50.63
CA GLN A 76 -15.62 -1.76 49.56
C GLN A 76 -16.99 -1.22 49.13
N ARG A 77 -17.89 -0.89 50.08
CA ARG A 77 -19.20 -0.31 49.76
C ARG A 77 -19.09 1.04 49.06
N ARG A 78 -18.13 1.87 49.49
CA ARG A 78 -17.87 3.19 48.90
C ARG A 78 -17.37 3.11 47.46
N VAL A 79 -16.43 2.21 47.19
CA VAL A 79 -15.96 1.96 45.82
C VAL A 79 -17.04 1.32 44.96
N GLN A 80 -17.84 0.39 45.50
CA GLN A 80 -18.97 -0.19 44.77
C GLN A 80 -19.98 0.88 44.34
N ALA A 81 -20.19 1.92 45.14
CA ALA A 81 -21.06 3.05 44.78
C ALA A 81 -20.52 3.91 43.63
N LEU A 82 -19.22 3.83 43.31
CA LEU A 82 -18.64 4.49 42.13
C LEU A 82 -18.96 3.77 40.82
N ASP A 83 -19.50 2.55 40.91
CA ASP A 83 -19.91 1.74 39.77
C ASP A 83 -18.79 1.54 38.73
N VAL A 84 -17.60 1.20 39.25
CA VAL A 84 -16.36 1.14 38.47
C VAL A 84 -16.46 0.14 37.31
N GLN A 85 -17.16 -0.97 37.51
CA GLN A 85 -17.30 -2.03 36.51
C GLN A 85 -18.11 -1.58 35.29
N ASP A 86 -19.11 -0.71 35.48
CA ASP A 86 -19.87 -0.12 34.38
C ASP A 86 -19.06 0.94 33.62
N ARG A 87 -18.06 1.55 34.28
CA ARG A 87 -17.20 2.60 33.71
C ARG A 87 -15.97 2.05 32.98
N SER A 88 -15.46 0.88 33.37
CA SER A 88 -14.31 0.25 32.72
C SER A 88 -14.28 -1.26 32.94
N VAL A 89 -14.12 -2.01 31.84
CA VAL A 89 -13.97 -3.47 31.87
C VAL A 89 -12.50 -3.86 32.13
N ALA A 90 -11.55 -2.97 31.86
CA ALA A 90 -10.13 -3.16 32.15
C ALA A 90 -9.78 -3.03 33.64
N THR A 91 -10.54 -2.25 34.42
CA THR A 91 -10.24 -2.02 35.85
C THR A 91 -10.40 -3.31 36.66
N ARG A 92 -9.31 -3.73 37.28
CA ARG A 92 -9.28 -4.94 38.11
C ARG A 92 -9.58 -4.62 39.57
N ALA A 93 -8.91 -3.63 40.14
CA ALA A 93 -9.05 -3.28 41.54
C ALA A 93 -8.88 -1.79 41.76
N VAL A 94 -9.62 -1.28 42.75
CA VAL A 94 -9.41 0.05 43.32
C VAL A 94 -8.99 -0.13 44.77
N LEU A 95 -7.90 0.53 45.13
CA LEU A 95 -7.15 0.27 46.33
C LEU A 95 -6.87 1.57 47.06
N TRP A 96 -7.03 1.54 48.39
CA TRP A 96 -6.43 2.54 49.25
C TRP A 96 -5.11 1.99 49.78
N VAL A 97 -4.05 2.77 49.65
CA VAL A 97 -2.69 2.45 50.11
C VAL A 97 -2.31 3.53 51.11
N GLY A 98 -2.01 3.18 52.35
CA GLY A 98 -1.66 4.20 53.35
C GLY A 98 -0.67 3.70 54.39
N PRO A 99 -0.05 4.63 55.15
CA PRO A 99 0.82 4.27 56.25
C PRO A 99 0.04 3.44 57.28
N GLY A 100 0.61 2.28 57.59
CA GLY A 100 0.12 1.32 58.56
C GLY A 100 1.07 1.19 59.73
N THR A 101 0.54 0.65 60.82
CA THR A 101 1.26 0.32 62.04
C THR A 101 1.54 -1.18 62.10
N ALA A 102 2.48 -1.62 62.94
CA ALA A 102 2.79 -3.04 63.12
C ALA A 102 1.57 -3.88 63.57
N ASP A 103 0.60 -3.27 64.26
CA ASP A 103 -0.64 -3.91 64.72
C ASP A 103 -1.65 -4.16 63.59
N ASP A 104 -1.55 -3.45 62.45
CA ASP A 104 -2.45 -3.62 61.30
C ASP A 104 -2.29 -4.97 60.60
N ARG A 105 -1.19 -5.70 60.88
CA ARG A 105 -0.98 -7.08 60.39
C ARG A 105 -2.05 -8.05 60.92
N ALA A 106 -2.70 -7.74 62.05
CA ALA A 106 -3.70 -8.60 62.66
C ALA A 106 -5.11 -8.46 62.03
N THR A 107 -5.39 -7.36 61.32
CA THR A 107 -6.71 -7.03 60.74
C THR A 107 -6.82 -7.33 59.25
N GLY A 108 -5.85 -8.02 58.66
CA GLY A 108 -5.85 -8.40 57.25
C GLY A 108 -5.16 -7.41 56.31
N ALA A 109 -4.40 -6.44 56.86
CA ALA A 109 -3.50 -5.64 56.05
C ALA A 109 -2.34 -6.52 55.55
N VAL A 110 -2.10 -6.49 54.24
CA VAL A 110 -0.93 -7.16 53.65
C VAL A 110 0.21 -6.12 53.62
N PRO A 111 1.31 -6.34 54.35
CA PRO A 111 2.42 -5.39 54.35
C PRO A 111 3.11 -5.39 52.98
N LEU A 112 3.16 -4.22 52.32
CA LEU A 112 4.12 -3.98 51.24
C LEU A 112 5.51 -3.82 51.86
N ASP A 113 6.41 -4.76 51.56
CA ASP A 113 7.83 -4.64 51.90
C ASP A 113 8.49 -3.72 50.86
N ILE A 114 8.15 -2.44 50.92
CA ILE A 114 8.85 -1.38 50.17
C ILE A 114 9.88 -0.78 51.11
N ASP A 115 11.09 -0.55 50.62
CA ASP A 115 12.16 0.07 51.42
C ASP A 115 11.65 1.41 52.00
N PRO A 116 11.48 1.52 53.34
CA PRO A 116 10.84 2.67 53.97
C PRO A 116 11.56 3.99 53.68
N LEU A 117 12.86 3.92 53.41
CA LEU A 117 13.70 5.07 53.12
C LEU A 117 13.30 5.79 51.83
N ASP A 118 12.71 5.10 50.85
CA ASP A 118 12.27 5.75 49.60
C ASP A 118 10.86 6.36 49.74
N LEU A 119 9.99 5.78 50.57
CA LEU A 119 8.58 6.20 50.73
C LEU A 119 8.31 7.14 51.93
N LEU A 120 9.18 7.21 52.93
CA LEU A 120 8.93 7.95 54.18
C LEU A 120 10.17 8.71 54.69
N ASP A 121 10.84 9.48 53.83
CA ASP A 121 11.79 10.54 54.23
C ASP A 121 11.12 11.71 55.01
N ALA A 122 9.98 11.48 55.65
CA ALA A 122 9.37 12.40 56.59
C ALA A 122 9.75 11.96 58.01
N GLU A 123 10.79 12.59 58.57
CA GLU A 123 10.91 12.67 60.03
C GLU A 123 9.63 13.33 60.57
N ALA A 124 8.69 12.52 61.02
CA ALA A 124 7.51 13.01 61.72
C ALA A 124 7.98 13.67 63.03
N PRO A 125 7.71 14.97 63.27
CA PRO A 125 8.08 15.60 64.53
C PRO A 125 7.11 15.14 65.61
N GLY A 126 7.49 14.15 66.42
CA GLY A 126 6.80 13.89 67.69
C GLY A 126 6.64 12.46 68.20
N ALA A 127 7.19 11.43 67.57
CA ALA A 127 7.16 10.07 68.12
C ALA A 127 8.57 9.58 68.45
N GLY A 128 8.96 9.72 69.71
CA GLY A 128 10.20 9.12 70.20
C GLY A 128 10.12 7.59 70.16
N ALA A 129 10.98 6.95 69.39
CA ALA A 129 11.25 5.52 69.50
C ALA A 129 12.73 5.24 69.18
N GLN A 130 13.37 4.52 70.11
CA GLN A 130 14.78 4.17 70.11
C GLN A 130 15.18 3.35 68.89
N ALA A 131 16.32 3.73 68.30
CA ALA A 131 17.02 2.97 67.29
C ALA A 131 17.48 1.60 67.84
N GLY A 132 16.91 0.54 67.29
CA GLY A 132 17.42 -0.83 67.35
C GLY A 132 17.37 -1.41 65.94
N ALA A 133 18.51 -1.45 65.27
CA ALA A 133 18.64 -1.95 63.91
C ALA A 133 18.33 -3.46 63.83
N SER A 134 17.19 -3.82 63.22
CA SER A 134 16.94 -5.05 62.46
C SER A 134 15.47 -5.06 61.95
N GLY A 135 15.26 -4.94 60.62
CA GLY A 135 14.01 -5.34 59.95
C GLY A 135 12.76 -4.47 60.14
N ALA A 136 12.87 -3.14 60.09
CA ALA A 136 11.72 -2.23 60.20
C ALA A 136 11.09 -1.93 58.83
N GLY A 137 10.46 -2.91 58.18
CA GLY A 137 9.63 -2.67 56.98
C GLY A 137 8.37 -1.87 57.34
N ALA A 138 8.08 -0.82 56.59
CA ALA A 138 6.87 -0.01 56.75
C ALA A 138 5.65 -0.90 56.44
N VAL A 139 4.68 -0.93 57.35
CA VAL A 139 3.42 -1.64 57.06
C VAL A 139 2.58 -0.73 56.18
N VAL A 140 2.23 -1.20 54.99
CA VAL A 140 1.29 -0.50 54.13
C VAL A 140 -0.07 -1.19 54.25
N ARG A 141 -1.14 -0.42 54.50
CA ARG A 141 -2.50 -0.95 54.51
C ARG A 141 -3.09 -0.91 53.11
N GLN A 142 -3.70 -2.01 52.68
CA GLN A 142 -4.38 -2.13 51.39
C GLN A 142 -5.81 -2.64 51.58
N PHE A 143 -6.77 -1.96 50.96
CA PHE A 143 -8.15 -2.44 50.87
C PHE A 143 -8.55 -2.59 49.40
N ALA A 144 -8.98 -3.77 48.97
CA ALA A 144 -9.37 -4.03 47.58
C ALA A 144 -10.88 -4.30 47.49
N SER A 145 -11.59 -3.67 46.55
CA SER A 145 -13.05 -3.83 46.43
C SER A 145 -13.50 -5.02 45.57
N TYR A 146 -12.59 -5.72 44.87
CA TYR A 146 -12.93 -6.71 43.83
C TYR A 146 -12.24 -8.08 43.99
N GLY A 147 -12.04 -8.55 45.23
CA GLY A 147 -11.67 -9.96 45.50
C GLY A 147 -10.27 -10.39 45.05
N SER A 148 -9.42 -9.48 44.60
CA SER A 148 -7.99 -9.75 44.43
C SER A 148 -7.15 -9.01 45.46
N SER A 149 -6.33 -9.74 46.20
CA SER A 149 -5.12 -9.22 46.84
C SER A 149 -4.04 -8.98 45.77
N VAL A 150 -4.26 -8.06 44.84
CA VAL A 150 -3.48 -7.98 43.58
C VAL A 150 -2.00 -7.63 43.80
N LEU A 151 -1.70 -6.75 44.76
CA LEU A 151 -0.40 -6.07 44.80
C LEU A 151 0.74 -6.90 45.40
N LEU A 152 0.48 -8.03 46.07
CA LEU A 152 1.38 -8.47 47.15
C LEU A 152 1.79 -9.95 47.19
N ASP A 153 1.99 -10.56 46.02
CA ASP A 153 2.85 -11.75 45.94
C ASP A 153 4.31 -11.37 45.58
N GLY A 154 4.70 -10.11 45.80
CA GLY A 154 6.07 -9.60 45.63
C GLY A 154 6.45 -9.17 44.20
N VAL A 155 5.74 -9.63 43.17
CA VAL A 155 6.16 -9.50 41.75
C VAL A 155 5.69 -8.19 41.07
N GLY A 156 5.28 -7.18 41.84
CA GLY A 156 4.95 -5.84 41.30
C GLY A 156 5.09 -4.71 42.31
N VAL A 157 5.70 -5.00 43.45
CA VAL A 157 5.81 -4.10 44.58
C VAL A 157 6.77 -2.95 44.25
N ASP A 158 7.85 -3.23 43.53
CA ASP A 158 8.87 -2.24 43.19
C ASP A 158 8.37 -1.26 42.11
N GLU A 159 7.66 -1.76 41.10
CA GLU A 159 7.08 -0.96 40.02
C GLU A 159 6.02 0.00 40.56
N VAL A 160 5.13 -0.52 41.41
CA VAL A 160 4.08 0.28 42.04
C VAL A 160 4.68 1.20 43.10
N GLY A 161 5.64 0.74 43.89
CA GLY A 161 6.35 1.55 44.90
C GLY A 161 7.02 2.78 44.28
N ARG A 162 7.69 2.62 43.14
CA ARG A 162 8.26 3.74 42.36
C ARG A 162 7.19 4.72 41.90
N ALA A 163 6.06 4.23 41.38
CA ALA A 163 4.94 5.08 40.98
C ALA A 163 4.33 5.85 42.16
N LEU A 164 4.19 5.21 43.33
CA LEU A 164 3.69 5.84 44.56
C LEU A 164 4.64 6.95 45.04
N ALA A 165 5.95 6.70 45.05
CA ALA A 165 6.96 7.70 45.42
C ALA A 165 6.97 8.89 44.45
N ALA A 166 6.94 8.63 43.15
CA ALA A 166 6.87 9.66 42.12
C ALA A 166 5.57 10.48 42.22
N ALA A 167 4.44 9.82 42.51
CA ALA A 167 3.14 10.46 42.68
C ALA A 167 3.16 11.40 43.89
N ARG A 168 3.68 10.92 45.03
CA ARG A 168 3.88 11.71 46.25
C ARG A 168 4.72 12.95 45.99
N ASP A 169 5.84 12.81 45.29
CA ASP A 169 6.78 13.92 45.12
C ASP A 169 6.30 14.95 44.08
N SER A 170 5.59 14.49 43.03
CA SER A 170 5.04 15.37 41.99
C SER A 170 3.70 16.02 42.35
N GLY A 171 2.87 15.37 43.17
CA GLY A 171 1.48 15.79 43.40
C GLY A 171 0.53 15.40 42.27
N GLU A 172 1.00 14.62 41.30
CA GLU A 172 0.24 14.22 40.12
C GLU A 172 0.00 12.71 40.09
N ALA A 173 -0.94 12.29 39.24
CA ALA A 173 -1.19 10.88 38.98
C ALA A 173 -0.01 10.27 38.20
N ARG A 174 0.39 9.05 38.55
CA ARG A 174 1.53 8.34 37.94
C ARG A 174 1.13 6.95 37.46
N LEU A 175 1.68 6.54 36.33
CA LEU A 175 1.51 5.20 35.78
C LEU A 175 2.67 4.32 36.22
N SER A 176 2.40 3.17 36.82
CA SER A 176 3.45 2.20 37.11
C SER A 176 3.98 1.55 35.84
N ALA A 177 5.23 1.12 35.91
CA ALA A 177 5.73 0.12 34.97
C ALA A 177 4.81 -1.13 34.98
N PRO A 178 4.74 -1.86 33.86
CA PRO A 178 4.07 -3.16 33.80
C PRO A 178 4.64 -4.12 34.83
N PHE A 179 3.77 -4.84 35.54
CA PHE A 179 4.14 -5.87 36.50
C PHE A 179 3.27 -7.11 36.31
N TRP A 180 3.72 -8.26 36.84
CA TRP A 180 2.97 -9.51 36.73
C TRP A 180 2.40 -9.89 38.10
N SER A 181 1.07 -9.93 38.20
CA SER A 181 0.43 -10.46 39.39
C SER A 181 0.46 -11.99 39.37
N SER A 182 0.70 -12.63 40.52
CA SER A 182 0.51 -14.07 40.68
C SER A 182 -0.97 -14.47 40.51
N ALA A 183 -1.89 -13.55 40.81
CA ALA A 183 -3.33 -13.76 40.77
C ALA A 183 -3.91 -13.84 39.35
N THR A 184 -3.15 -13.43 38.33
CA THR A 184 -3.53 -13.54 36.91
C THR A 184 -3.16 -14.86 36.26
N GLY A 185 -2.40 -15.72 36.95
CA GLY A 185 -1.69 -16.82 36.28
C GLY A 185 -0.58 -16.29 35.37
N ARG A 186 0.31 -17.18 34.93
CA ARG A 186 1.42 -16.81 34.02
C ARG A 186 0.86 -16.23 32.71
N GLY A 187 1.02 -14.92 32.47
CA GLY A 187 0.93 -14.36 31.12
C GLY A 187 0.26 -12.99 30.94
N ALA A 188 -0.44 -12.43 31.92
CA ALA A 188 -1.07 -11.12 31.76
C ALA A 188 -0.35 -10.05 32.61
N ALA A 189 0.26 -9.08 31.94
CA ALA A 189 0.84 -7.91 32.59
C ALA A 189 -0.27 -6.95 33.07
N GLU A 190 -0.07 -6.38 34.24
CA GLU A 190 -0.92 -5.37 34.85
C GLU A 190 -0.14 -4.06 35.02
N SER A 191 -0.86 -2.95 35.14
CA SER A 191 -0.28 -1.65 35.51
C SER A 191 -1.22 -0.95 36.48
N ALA A 192 -0.70 0.04 37.18
CA ALA A 192 -1.38 0.77 38.22
C ALA A 192 -1.32 2.28 37.98
N VAL A 193 -2.47 2.96 38.12
CA VAL A 193 -2.52 4.41 38.26
C VAL A 193 -2.51 4.76 39.74
N ALA A 194 -1.47 5.45 40.19
CA ALA A 194 -1.30 5.91 41.56
C ALA A 194 -1.62 7.40 41.68
N VAL A 195 -2.49 7.76 42.63
CA VAL A 195 -2.87 9.15 42.92
C VAL A 195 -2.59 9.45 44.39
N PRO A 196 -1.78 10.48 44.72
CA PRO A 196 -1.46 10.81 46.09
C PRO A 196 -2.63 11.53 46.76
N VAL A 197 -2.81 11.31 48.05
CA VAL A 197 -3.82 11.98 48.87
C VAL A 197 -3.11 12.67 50.03
N TYR A 198 -3.25 13.99 50.06
CA TYR A 198 -2.65 14.84 51.10
C TYR A 198 -3.70 15.29 52.11
N GLY A 199 -3.32 15.35 53.38
CA GLY A 199 -4.13 15.94 54.44
C GLY A 199 -4.22 17.47 54.32
N ASP A 200 -5.33 18.02 54.84
CA ASP A 200 -5.59 19.45 55.04
C ASP A 200 -5.40 20.35 53.80
N GLY A 201 -6.37 20.39 52.88
CA GLY A 201 -6.45 21.37 51.79
C GLY A 201 -6.90 20.76 50.45
N GLU A 202 -7.50 21.58 49.57
CA GLU A 202 -7.95 21.15 48.24
C GLU A 202 -6.81 21.02 47.22
N GLU A 203 -5.67 21.69 47.46
CA GLU A 203 -4.54 21.70 46.53
C GLU A 203 -3.29 20.97 47.08
N PRO A 204 -2.55 20.25 46.21
CA PRO A 204 -1.26 19.67 46.57
C PRO A 204 -0.29 20.75 47.07
N PRO A 205 0.48 20.50 48.13
CA PRO A 205 1.53 21.43 48.57
C PRO A 205 2.50 21.78 47.44
N GLY A 206 3.01 23.01 47.43
CA GLY A 206 3.90 23.49 46.36
C GLY A 206 5.34 22.95 46.40
N THR A 207 5.76 22.34 47.52
CA THR A 207 7.11 21.81 47.69
C THR A 207 7.09 20.32 47.97
N VAL A 208 8.13 19.60 47.53
CA VAL A 208 8.27 18.16 47.73
C VAL A 208 8.23 17.80 49.23
N ASP A 209 8.96 18.52 50.07
CA ASP A 209 8.98 18.27 51.52
C ASP A 209 7.60 18.44 52.16
N ALA A 210 6.83 19.45 51.74
CA ALA A 210 5.48 19.66 52.25
C ALA A 210 4.51 18.58 51.76
N ARG A 211 4.69 18.07 50.52
CA ARG A 211 3.93 16.92 50.00
C ARG A 211 4.22 15.66 50.81
N ARG A 212 5.50 15.36 51.06
CA ARG A 212 5.92 14.22 51.89
C ARG A 212 5.34 14.31 53.29
N ALA A 213 5.43 15.48 53.94
CA ALA A 213 4.95 15.69 55.30
C ALA A 213 3.42 15.63 55.44
N ARG A 214 2.67 16.00 54.39
CA ARG A 214 1.20 16.01 54.39
C ARG A 214 0.58 14.78 53.74
N LEU A 215 1.36 13.80 53.31
CA LEU A 215 0.82 12.62 52.66
C LEU A 215 0.00 11.76 53.65
N THR A 216 -1.28 11.54 53.34
CA THR A 216 -2.17 10.65 54.09
C THR A 216 -2.18 9.24 53.50
N GLY A 217 -1.95 9.11 52.20
CA GLY A 217 -1.91 7.84 51.50
C GLY A 217 -2.04 8.03 49.99
N TRP A 218 -2.44 6.97 49.29
CA TRP A 218 -2.67 6.95 47.86
C TRP A 218 -3.95 6.19 47.56
N THR A 219 -4.61 6.60 46.49
CA THR A 219 -5.58 5.75 45.81
C THR A 219 -4.92 5.16 44.58
N VAL A 220 -5.03 3.85 44.44
CA VAL A 220 -4.41 3.09 43.35
C VAL A 220 -5.50 2.35 42.59
N VAL A 221 -5.46 2.44 41.27
CA VAL A 221 -6.32 1.66 40.39
C VAL A 221 -5.44 0.74 39.57
N THR A 222 -5.64 -0.57 39.67
CA THR A 222 -4.94 -1.54 38.82
C THR A 222 -5.83 -1.98 37.67
N PHE A 223 -5.22 -2.20 36.51
CA PHE A 223 -5.89 -2.70 35.33
C PHE A 223 -4.98 -3.66 34.57
N ARG A 224 -5.61 -4.55 33.82
CA ARG A 224 -4.89 -5.49 32.97
C ARG A 224 -4.53 -4.82 31.64
N ILE A 225 -3.27 -4.89 31.25
CA ILE A 225 -2.79 -4.25 30.02
C ILE A 225 -3.45 -4.90 28.81
N ASP A 226 -3.60 -6.23 28.79
CA ASP A 226 -4.24 -6.94 27.67
C ASP A 226 -5.72 -6.55 27.49
N SER A 227 -6.49 -6.46 28.59
CA SER A 227 -7.88 -5.99 28.54
C SER A 227 -7.98 -4.52 28.12
N PHE A 228 -7.10 -3.67 28.66
CA PHE A 228 -7.06 -2.24 28.36
C PHE A 228 -6.73 -1.97 26.88
N LEU A 229 -5.67 -2.58 26.39
CA LEU A 229 -5.28 -2.48 24.98
C LEU A 229 -6.33 -3.13 24.09
N GLY A 230 -6.90 -4.27 24.47
CA GLY A 230 -7.98 -4.92 23.74
C GLY A 230 -9.23 -4.04 23.57
N GLU A 231 -9.58 -3.22 24.56
CA GLU A 231 -10.64 -2.21 24.42
C GLU A 231 -10.28 -1.10 23.43
N CYS A 232 -9.03 -0.62 23.48
CA CYS A 232 -8.54 0.44 22.59
C CYS A 232 -8.44 -0.03 21.14
N MET A 233 -8.08 -1.30 20.95
CA MET A 233 -7.80 -1.92 19.66
C MET A 233 -8.98 -2.72 19.09
N ARG A 234 -10.16 -2.71 19.76
CA ARG A 234 -11.33 -3.51 19.36
C ARG A 234 -11.81 -3.23 17.94
N HIS A 235 -11.56 -2.03 17.44
CA HIS A 235 -12.04 -1.56 16.15
C HIS A 235 -10.96 -1.54 15.07
N LEU A 236 -9.80 -2.17 15.32
CA LEU A 236 -8.75 -2.29 14.31
C LEU A 236 -9.29 -2.96 13.05
N HIS A 237 -8.94 -2.40 11.90
CA HIS A 237 -9.31 -2.96 10.61
C HIS A 237 -8.69 -4.36 10.38
N PRO A 238 -9.40 -5.27 9.67
CA PRO A 238 -8.84 -6.54 9.21
C PRO A 238 -7.60 -6.35 8.33
N GLY A 239 -6.52 -7.03 8.68
CA GLY A 239 -5.26 -6.95 7.93
C GLY A 239 -4.24 -5.95 8.49
N VAL A 240 -4.49 -5.39 9.67
CA VAL A 240 -3.55 -4.56 10.41
C VAL A 240 -3.11 -5.30 11.67
N ALA A 241 -1.79 -5.30 11.92
CA ALA A 241 -1.21 -5.69 13.19
C ALA A 241 -0.62 -4.46 13.90
N VAL A 242 -0.72 -4.43 15.22
CA VAL A 242 -0.20 -3.36 16.07
C VAL A 242 0.55 -3.98 17.24
N ASP A 243 1.82 -3.61 17.35
CA ASP A 243 2.68 -3.98 18.46
C ASP A 243 2.79 -2.78 19.41
N VAL A 244 2.76 -3.04 20.71
CA VAL A 244 2.83 -1.99 21.75
C VAL A 244 4.05 -2.23 22.62
N VAL A 245 4.92 -1.24 22.71
CA VAL A 245 6.17 -1.30 23.48
C VAL A 245 6.21 -0.15 24.49
N ASP A 246 6.65 -0.44 25.71
CA ASP A 246 7.02 0.59 26.69
C ASP A 246 8.47 1.03 26.41
N GLU A 247 8.66 2.26 25.94
CA GLU A 247 9.96 2.76 25.45
C GLU A 247 11.01 2.81 26.57
N GLU A 248 10.61 3.17 27.79
CA GLU A 248 11.54 3.30 28.92
C GLU A 248 12.14 1.95 29.33
N LEU A 249 11.38 0.88 29.15
CA LEU A 249 11.77 -0.48 29.54
C LEU A 249 12.21 -1.37 28.38
N ASP A 250 12.05 -0.90 27.14
CA ASP A 250 12.20 -1.70 25.92
C ASP A 250 11.41 -3.02 26.02
N LEU A 251 10.19 -2.93 26.57
CA LEU A 251 9.34 -4.07 26.89
C LEU A 251 8.13 -4.15 25.96
N GLU A 252 8.04 -5.23 25.18
CA GLU A 252 6.83 -5.54 24.41
C GLU A 252 5.68 -5.87 25.35
N LEU A 253 4.65 -5.02 25.35
CA LEU A 253 3.47 -5.15 26.21
C LEU A 253 2.45 -6.11 25.63
N ALA A 254 2.21 -6.00 24.32
CA ALA A 254 1.27 -6.83 23.60
C ALA A 254 1.41 -6.65 22.09
N THR A 255 0.98 -7.68 21.36
CA THR A 255 0.83 -7.65 19.92
C THR A 255 -0.61 -8.01 19.55
N PHE A 256 -1.26 -7.15 18.77
CA PHE A 256 -2.63 -7.31 18.29
C PHE A 256 -2.62 -7.55 16.77
N SER A 257 -3.30 -8.60 16.32
CA SER A 257 -3.52 -8.87 14.89
C SER A 257 -4.95 -9.31 14.65
N THR A 258 -5.61 -8.71 13.65
CA THR A 258 -6.98 -9.04 13.26
C THR A 258 -7.06 -10.17 12.24
N SER A 259 -5.93 -10.61 11.67
CA SER A 259 -5.92 -11.55 10.54
C SER A 259 -4.66 -12.43 10.51
N GLY A 260 -4.75 -13.63 11.08
CA GLY A 260 -3.72 -14.69 10.94
C GLY A 260 -2.64 -14.68 12.02
N PRO A 261 -1.72 -15.68 11.99
CA PRO A 261 -0.71 -15.86 13.04
C PRO A 261 0.10 -14.58 13.20
N VAL A 262 0.16 -14.11 14.45
CA VAL A 262 1.00 -13.01 14.90
C VAL A 262 2.42 -13.28 14.37
N ALA A 263 2.99 -12.30 13.64
CA ALA A 263 4.38 -12.38 13.21
C ALA A 263 5.26 -12.64 14.45
N GLU A 264 6.38 -13.36 14.29
CA GLU A 264 7.21 -13.69 15.45
C GLU A 264 7.59 -12.43 16.25
N PRO A 265 7.48 -12.46 17.59
CA PRO A 265 7.79 -11.32 18.45
C PRO A 265 9.18 -10.75 18.12
N GLY A 266 9.26 -9.43 17.92
CA GLY A 266 10.51 -8.72 17.64
C GLY A 266 10.95 -8.66 16.17
N ALA A 267 10.21 -9.24 15.22
CA ALA A 267 10.48 -9.07 13.80
C ALA A 267 9.86 -7.75 13.28
N GLN A 268 10.58 -6.62 13.44
CA GLN A 268 10.11 -5.33 12.96
C GLN A 268 9.99 -5.36 11.42
N PRO A 269 8.77 -5.29 10.85
CA PRO A 269 8.63 -5.32 9.40
C PRO A 269 9.24 -4.05 8.80
N ALA A 270 9.95 -4.19 7.68
CA ALA A 270 10.70 -3.08 7.05
C ALA A 270 9.82 -1.87 6.64
N ASP A 271 8.49 -2.01 6.67
CA ASP A 271 7.50 -0.99 6.33
C ASP A 271 6.59 -0.60 7.53
N ALA A 272 7.04 -0.85 8.76
CA ALA A 272 6.25 -0.50 9.95
C ALA A 272 6.14 1.01 10.16
N THR A 273 4.97 1.47 10.63
CA THR A 273 4.75 2.87 11.06
C THR A 273 4.73 2.90 12.58
N ALA A 274 5.56 3.75 13.20
CA ALA A 274 5.60 3.92 14.65
C ALA A 274 5.01 5.26 15.08
N VAL A 275 4.26 5.29 16.19
CA VAL A 275 3.72 6.48 16.82
C VAL A 275 3.92 6.38 18.32
N ASP A 276 4.55 7.39 18.90
CA ASP A 276 4.73 7.50 20.34
C ASP A 276 3.51 8.14 20.99
N VAL A 277 3.09 7.60 22.13
CA VAL A 277 1.91 8.00 22.87
C VAL A 277 2.29 8.26 24.32
N ASP A 278 2.14 9.50 24.75
CA ASP A 278 2.38 9.89 26.14
C ASP A 278 1.19 9.50 27.01
N LEU A 279 1.46 8.71 28.04
CA LEU A 279 0.52 8.13 28.98
C LEU A 279 0.92 8.50 30.40
N LEU A 280 0.35 9.59 30.90
CA LEU A 280 0.76 10.24 32.17
C LEU A 280 2.24 10.62 32.14
N ASP A 281 3.09 9.80 32.74
CA ASP A 281 4.53 9.99 32.85
C ASP A 281 5.36 8.92 32.14
N ARG A 282 4.71 8.06 31.33
CA ARG A 282 5.36 7.05 30.50
C ARG A 282 5.05 7.30 29.03
N THR A 283 5.96 6.89 28.14
CA THR A 283 5.75 6.94 26.69
C THR A 283 5.69 5.52 26.15
N TRP A 284 4.59 5.19 25.47
CA TRP A 284 4.42 3.91 24.80
C TRP A 284 4.48 4.11 23.29
N THR A 285 5.24 3.26 22.60
CA THR A 285 5.34 3.28 21.14
C THR A 285 4.40 2.24 20.56
N LEU A 286 3.50 2.68 19.68
CA LEU A 286 2.67 1.80 18.87
C LEU A 286 3.31 1.60 17.50
N THR A 287 3.56 0.36 17.11
CA THR A 287 4.11 0.01 15.80
C THR A 287 3.07 -0.73 14.99
N GLY A 288 2.55 -0.10 13.95
CA GLY A 288 1.56 -0.67 13.03
C GLY A 288 2.20 -1.29 11.79
N SER A 289 1.68 -2.43 11.34
CA SER A 289 2.08 -3.11 10.11
C SER A 289 0.89 -3.72 9.35
N SER A 290 1.01 -3.82 8.03
CA SER A 290 0.04 -4.53 7.18
C SER A 290 0.33 -6.02 7.22
N THR A 291 -0.66 -6.84 7.58
CA THR A 291 -0.58 -8.31 7.50
C THR A 291 -1.12 -8.86 6.18
N ARG A 292 -1.56 -7.99 5.27
CA ARG A 292 -1.99 -8.40 3.94
C ARG A 292 -0.78 -8.86 3.15
N VAL A 293 -0.72 -10.16 2.87
CA VAL A 293 0.29 -10.72 1.99
C VAL A 293 0.05 -10.13 0.60
N ALA A 294 1.01 -9.34 0.09
CA ALA A 294 0.93 -8.76 -1.24
C ALA A 294 0.54 -9.86 -2.24
N PRO A 295 -0.64 -9.76 -2.89
CA PRO A 295 -1.05 -10.79 -3.81
C PRO A 295 -0.05 -10.82 -4.96
N TRP A 296 0.26 -12.02 -5.48
CA TRP A 296 1.10 -12.23 -6.67
C TRP A 296 0.41 -11.71 -7.96
N VAL A 297 -0.19 -10.51 -7.91
CA VAL A 297 -0.92 -9.84 -9.00
C VAL A 297 0.00 -9.52 -10.18
N SER A 298 1.31 -9.55 -9.96
CA SER A 298 2.32 -9.34 -11.00
C SER A 298 2.28 -10.43 -12.09
N LEU A 299 1.99 -11.69 -11.78
CA LEU A 299 2.04 -12.81 -12.74
C LEU A 299 0.99 -12.75 -13.88
N PRO A 300 -0.31 -12.56 -13.60
CA PRO A 300 -1.32 -12.46 -14.66
C PRO A 300 -1.16 -11.18 -15.51
N VAL A 301 -0.71 -10.06 -14.93
CA VAL A 301 -0.44 -8.82 -15.68
C VAL A 301 0.75 -8.99 -16.62
N LEU A 302 1.83 -9.64 -16.16
CA LEU A 302 2.98 -9.99 -17.01
C LEU A 302 2.57 -10.95 -18.13
N ALA A 303 1.75 -11.96 -17.82
CA ALA A 303 1.23 -12.90 -18.82
C ALA A 303 0.36 -12.20 -19.86
N ALA A 304 -0.53 -11.29 -19.45
CA ALA A 304 -1.36 -10.50 -20.37
C ALA A 304 -0.49 -9.60 -21.28
N GLY A 305 0.50 -8.91 -20.70
CA GLY A 305 1.45 -8.09 -21.46
C GLY A 305 2.27 -8.92 -22.47
N LEU A 306 2.72 -10.11 -22.08
CA LEU A 306 3.44 -11.04 -22.96
C LEU A 306 2.56 -11.50 -24.13
N VAL A 307 1.29 -11.84 -23.87
CA VAL A 307 0.33 -12.28 -24.89
C VAL A 307 0.03 -11.17 -25.89
N ILE A 308 -0.21 -9.94 -25.42
CA ILE A 308 -0.44 -8.78 -26.30
C ILE A 308 0.80 -8.50 -27.16
N THR A 309 1.99 -8.59 -26.57
CA THR A 309 3.25 -8.39 -27.30
C THR A 309 3.47 -9.47 -28.36
N ALA A 310 3.16 -10.73 -28.04
CA ALA A 310 3.22 -11.84 -28.99
C ALA A 310 2.23 -11.66 -30.15
N LEU A 311 1.00 -11.21 -29.86
CA LEU A 311 -0.01 -10.90 -30.88
C LEU A 311 0.43 -9.77 -31.81
N ALA A 312 1.01 -8.69 -31.26
CA ALA A 312 1.53 -7.59 -32.05
C ALA A 312 2.69 -8.02 -32.96
N ALA A 313 3.62 -8.83 -32.43
CA ALA A 313 4.70 -9.41 -33.23
C ALA A 313 4.17 -10.30 -34.35
N LEU A 314 3.14 -11.12 -34.07
CA LEU A 314 2.50 -11.97 -35.08
C LEU A 314 1.88 -11.16 -36.22
N VAL A 315 1.16 -10.08 -35.90
CA VAL A 315 0.55 -9.20 -36.92
C VAL A 315 1.63 -8.59 -37.83
N LEU A 316 2.74 -8.14 -37.26
CA LEU A 316 3.86 -7.57 -38.02
C LEU A 316 4.53 -8.61 -38.94
N VAL A 317 4.67 -9.85 -38.47
CA VAL A 317 5.19 -10.96 -39.30
C VAL A 317 4.25 -11.26 -40.47
N VAL A 318 2.94 -11.31 -40.22
CA VAL A 318 1.92 -11.56 -41.27
C VAL A 318 1.92 -10.43 -42.31
N GLN A 319 2.01 -9.17 -41.90
CA GLN A 319 2.11 -8.04 -42.83
C GLN A 319 3.39 -8.10 -43.68
N ALA A 320 4.54 -8.40 -43.06
CA ALA A 320 5.79 -8.52 -43.78
C ALA A 320 5.76 -9.64 -44.82
N ASP A 321 5.09 -10.76 -44.52
CA ASP A 321 4.94 -11.86 -45.48
C ASP A 321 3.97 -11.50 -46.62
N ALA A 322 2.88 -10.77 -46.32
CA ALA A 322 1.95 -10.26 -47.32
C ALA A 322 2.63 -9.29 -48.30
N GLU A 323 3.47 -8.37 -47.81
CA GLU A 323 4.25 -7.46 -48.66
C GLU A 323 5.23 -8.22 -49.55
N ARG A 324 5.96 -9.20 -48.99
CA ARG A 324 6.89 -10.04 -49.78
C ARG A 324 6.15 -10.79 -50.91
N ARG A 325 4.98 -11.34 -50.62
CA ARG A 325 4.14 -12.03 -51.63
C ARG A 325 3.62 -11.06 -52.69
N ALA A 326 3.21 -9.85 -52.29
CA ALA A 326 2.74 -8.82 -53.22
C ALA A 326 3.87 -8.40 -54.19
N VAL A 327 5.08 -8.17 -53.67
CA VAL A 327 6.27 -7.85 -54.50
C VAL A 327 6.62 -9.00 -55.44
N ALA A 328 6.69 -10.24 -54.93
CA ALA A 328 6.98 -11.40 -55.77
C ALA A 328 5.94 -11.60 -56.89
N THR A 329 4.67 -11.34 -56.61
CA THR A 329 3.58 -11.42 -57.59
C THR A 329 3.68 -10.31 -58.63
N ALA A 330 4.02 -9.09 -58.22
CA ALA A 330 4.24 -7.96 -59.12
C ALA A 330 5.43 -8.22 -60.05
N GLU A 331 6.55 -8.73 -59.54
CA GLU A 331 7.70 -9.11 -60.35
C GLU A 331 7.38 -10.23 -61.34
N ALA A 332 6.65 -11.26 -60.90
CA ALA A 332 6.23 -12.36 -61.78
C ALA A 332 5.35 -11.86 -62.94
N ARG A 333 4.37 -10.98 -62.66
CA ARG A 333 3.54 -10.34 -63.70
C ARG A 333 4.37 -9.47 -64.63
N THR A 334 5.32 -8.71 -64.09
CA THR A 334 6.20 -7.85 -64.90
C THR A 334 7.04 -8.71 -65.85
N ARG A 335 7.59 -9.83 -65.37
CA ARG A 335 8.34 -10.78 -66.20
C ARG A 335 7.46 -11.44 -67.27
N ASP A 336 6.23 -11.85 -66.94
CA ASP A 336 5.30 -12.43 -67.91
C ASP A 336 4.91 -11.42 -69.00
N LEU A 337 4.69 -10.15 -68.62
CA LEU A 337 4.35 -9.09 -69.56
C LEU A 337 5.51 -8.81 -70.53
N HIS A 338 6.74 -8.69 -70.02
CA HIS A 338 7.93 -8.54 -70.87
C HIS A 338 8.15 -9.74 -71.81
N ARG A 339 7.87 -10.96 -71.33
CA ARG A 339 7.98 -12.17 -72.17
C ARG A 339 6.96 -12.14 -73.32
N ARG A 340 5.70 -11.82 -73.03
CA ARG A 340 4.64 -11.72 -74.06
C ARG A 340 4.91 -10.62 -75.07
N THR A 341 5.41 -9.46 -74.62
CA THR A 341 5.80 -8.38 -75.53
C THR A 341 6.90 -8.83 -76.48
N ARG A 342 7.95 -9.48 -75.97
CA ARG A 342 9.03 -10.03 -76.79
C ARG A 342 8.57 -11.13 -77.75
N GLU A 343 7.65 -11.98 -77.31
CA GLU A 343 7.08 -13.04 -78.13
C GLU A 343 6.24 -12.47 -79.28
N LEU A 344 5.41 -11.44 -79.01
CA LEU A 344 4.68 -10.71 -80.03
C LEU A 344 5.61 -9.96 -81.00
N GLU A 345 6.65 -9.30 -80.50
CA GLU A 345 7.67 -8.67 -81.33
C GLU A 345 8.37 -9.69 -82.24
N THR A 346 8.73 -10.86 -81.70
CA THR A 346 9.37 -11.93 -82.46
C THR A 346 8.43 -12.46 -83.54
N ILE A 347 7.19 -12.81 -83.20
CA ILE A 347 6.18 -13.31 -84.16
C ILE A 347 5.93 -12.28 -85.27
N THR A 348 5.78 -11.00 -84.91
CA THR A 348 5.51 -9.93 -85.88
C THR A 348 6.72 -9.69 -86.79
N SER A 349 7.94 -9.78 -86.25
CA SER A 349 9.18 -9.60 -87.01
C SER A 349 9.50 -10.79 -87.93
N SER A 350 9.06 -12.00 -87.58
CA SER A 350 9.29 -13.23 -88.35
C SER A 350 8.12 -13.63 -89.25
N THR A 351 7.04 -12.86 -89.29
CA THR A 351 5.91 -13.14 -90.19
C THR A 351 6.37 -12.90 -91.63
N PRO A 352 6.32 -13.90 -92.52
CA PRO A 352 6.81 -13.79 -93.90
C PRO A 352 5.96 -12.85 -94.77
N ASP A 353 4.77 -12.47 -94.31
CA ASP A 353 3.93 -11.48 -94.96
C ASP A 353 4.44 -10.07 -94.66
N ALA A 354 4.45 -9.23 -95.69
CA ALA A 354 4.78 -7.82 -95.55
C ALA A 354 3.72 -7.12 -94.69
N LEU A 355 4.08 -6.78 -93.45
CA LEU A 355 3.22 -6.11 -92.48
C LEU A 355 3.68 -4.68 -92.28
N ALA A 356 2.75 -3.75 -92.46
CA ALA A 356 2.93 -2.36 -92.09
C ALA A 356 1.75 -1.89 -91.24
N ARG A 357 2.04 -1.05 -90.25
CA ARG A 357 1.00 -0.32 -89.50
C ARG A 357 1.02 1.12 -89.93
N VAL A 358 -0.13 1.62 -90.38
CA VAL A 358 -0.31 3.01 -90.80
C VAL A 358 -1.19 3.71 -89.75
N SER A 359 -0.85 4.96 -89.43
CA SER A 359 -1.67 5.84 -88.58
C SER A 359 -2.98 6.20 -89.29
N SER A 360 -3.98 6.68 -88.54
CA SER A 360 -5.23 7.23 -89.09
C SER A 360 -4.99 8.32 -90.15
N ASP A 361 -3.87 9.04 -90.04
CA ASP A 361 -3.50 10.14 -90.95
C ASP A 361 -2.62 9.67 -92.13
N GLY A 362 -2.57 8.37 -92.41
CA GLY A 362 -1.83 7.82 -93.55
C GLY A 362 -0.30 7.80 -93.39
N ARG A 363 0.21 7.90 -92.15
CA ARG A 363 1.66 7.86 -91.83
C ARG A 363 2.13 6.46 -91.46
N LEU A 364 3.27 6.02 -91.97
CA LEU A 364 3.79 4.67 -91.69
C LEU A 364 4.41 4.62 -90.28
N LEU A 365 3.82 3.86 -89.36
CA LEU A 365 4.25 3.76 -87.95
C LEU A 365 5.13 2.55 -87.68
N PHE A 366 4.94 1.46 -88.43
CA PHE A 366 5.69 0.21 -88.28
C PHE A 366 5.74 -0.51 -89.64
N ALA A 367 6.85 -1.21 -89.89
CA ALA A 367 7.06 -2.09 -91.03
C ALA A 367 7.91 -3.26 -90.51
N ASN A 368 7.49 -4.50 -90.78
CA ASN A 368 8.31 -5.66 -90.46
C ASN A 368 9.42 -5.86 -91.52
N GLN A 369 10.35 -6.78 -91.23
CA GLN A 369 11.49 -7.03 -92.10
C GLN A 369 11.07 -7.47 -93.51
N ALA A 370 10.02 -8.30 -93.63
CA ALA A 370 9.51 -8.75 -94.92
C ALA A 370 9.06 -7.58 -95.83
N LEU A 371 8.46 -6.52 -95.27
CA LEU A 371 8.13 -5.33 -96.05
C LEU A 371 9.37 -4.55 -96.47
N LEU A 372 10.37 -4.42 -95.59
CA LEU A 372 11.62 -3.71 -95.87
C LEU A 372 12.49 -4.43 -96.92
N ASP A 373 12.43 -5.76 -96.97
CA ASP A 373 13.13 -6.57 -97.96
C ASP A 373 12.50 -6.41 -99.37
N VAL A 374 11.18 -6.20 -99.44
CA VAL A 374 10.44 -6.01 -100.70
C VAL A 374 10.43 -4.55 -101.15
N VAL A 375 10.43 -3.63 -100.20
CA VAL A 375 10.31 -2.18 -100.43
C VAL A 375 11.43 -1.46 -99.66
N PRO A 376 12.50 -1.04 -100.33
CA PRO A 376 13.58 -0.29 -99.68
C PRO A 376 13.07 1.09 -99.26
N LEU A 377 12.78 1.26 -97.98
CA LEU A 377 12.38 2.53 -97.37
C LEU A 377 13.62 3.34 -96.94
N PRO A 378 13.59 4.69 -97.02
CA PRO A 378 14.68 5.54 -96.54
C PRO A 378 14.88 5.39 -95.02
N ALA A 379 16.10 5.50 -94.51
CA ALA A 379 16.44 5.19 -93.11
C ALA A 379 15.63 5.98 -92.05
N ASP A 380 15.00 7.09 -92.43
CA ASP A 380 14.12 7.94 -91.61
C ASP A 380 12.64 7.86 -92.01
N TRP A 381 12.21 6.72 -92.54
CA TRP A 381 10.82 6.45 -92.91
C TRP A 381 9.79 6.48 -91.75
N PRO A 382 10.10 6.20 -90.47
CA PRO A 382 9.07 6.16 -89.43
C PRO A 382 8.35 7.50 -89.28
N GLY A 383 7.02 7.48 -89.38
CA GLY A 383 6.15 8.65 -89.24
C GLY A 383 5.97 9.47 -90.53
N ARG A 384 6.62 9.12 -91.64
CA ARG A 384 6.39 9.79 -92.93
C ARG A 384 5.04 9.36 -93.55
N PRO A 385 4.35 10.24 -94.29
CA PRO A 385 3.15 9.87 -95.04
C PRO A 385 3.49 8.82 -96.10
N VAL A 386 2.65 7.80 -96.28
CA VAL A 386 2.90 6.73 -97.28
C VAL A 386 3.02 7.31 -98.69
N ALA A 387 2.29 8.40 -98.99
CA ALA A 387 2.35 9.12 -100.26
C ALA A 387 3.74 9.72 -100.58
N GLU A 388 4.50 10.12 -99.56
CA GLU A 388 5.85 10.69 -99.73
C GLU A 388 6.94 9.62 -99.88
N LEU A 389 6.63 8.38 -99.51
CA LEU A 389 7.56 7.25 -99.54
C LEU A 389 7.53 6.51 -100.90
N GLY A 390 6.57 6.80 -101.79
CA GLY A 390 6.09 5.85 -102.80
C GLY A 390 6.07 6.31 -104.27
N THR A 391 7.04 7.07 -104.77
CA THR A 391 7.03 7.45 -106.22
C THR A 391 7.57 6.41 -107.19
N HIS A 392 8.19 5.31 -106.73
CA HIS A 392 8.84 4.33 -107.62
C HIS A 392 8.50 2.84 -107.39
N HIS A 393 7.71 2.48 -106.38
CA HIS A 393 7.28 1.10 -106.13
C HIS A 393 5.75 0.97 -106.26
N THR A 394 5.29 0.16 -107.21
CA THR A 394 3.85 -0.10 -107.49
C THR A 394 3.05 -0.55 -106.28
N LEU A 395 3.70 -1.24 -105.34
CA LEU A 395 3.08 -1.68 -104.07
C LEU A 395 2.78 -0.51 -103.11
N LEU A 396 3.70 0.45 -102.96
CA LEU A 396 3.48 1.63 -102.11
C LEU A 396 2.44 2.57 -102.70
N ALA A 397 2.39 2.68 -104.03
CA ALA A 397 1.35 3.44 -104.73
C ALA A 397 -0.05 2.81 -104.49
N ALA A 398 -0.16 1.48 -104.60
CA ALA A 398 -1.41 0.77 -104.32
C ALA A 398 -1.84 0.89 -102.84
N VAL A 399 -0.89 0.86 -101.90
CA VAL A 399 -1.18 1.05 -100.46
C VAL A 399 -1.55 2.50 -100.15
N ALA A 400 -0.93 3.50 -100.80
CA ALA A 400 -1.31 4.91 -100.67
C ALA A 400 -2.73 5.15 -101.18
N ASP A 401 -3.09 4.57 -102.33
CA ASP A 401 -4.45 4.62 -102.89
C ASP A 401 -5.47 3.93 -101.98
N LEU A 402 -5.15 2.74 -101.44
CA LEU A 402 -6.02 2.03 -100.51
C LEU A 402 -6.20 2.81 -99.20
N ALA A 403 -5.12 3.38 -98.66
CA ALA A 403 -5.17 4.21 -97.46
C ALA A 403 -6.00 5.49 -97.69
N ALA A 404 -5.87 6.12 -98.87
CA ALA A 404 -6.69 7.26 -99.28
C ALA A 404 -8.17 6.88 -99.47
N GLN A 405 -8.48 5.68 -99.97
CA GLN A 405 -9.86 5.16 -100.07
C GLN A 405 -10.49 4.88 -98.70
N VAL A 406 -9.75 4.26 -97.78
CA VAL A 406 -10.25 3.92 -96.44
C VAL A 406 -10.43 5.17 -95.56
N THR A 407 -9.57 6.17 -95.73
CA THR A 407 -9.68 7.45 -95.02
C THR A 407 -10.65 8.44 -95.70
N GLY A 408 -10.82 8.35 -97.02
CA GLY A 408 -11.72 9.21 -97.81
C GLY A 408 -13.15 8.68 -97.98
N GLY A 409 -13.41 7.39 -97.74
CA GLY A 409 -14.72 6.74 -97.91
C GLY A 409 -15.75 6.99 -96.80
N GLY A 410 -15.47 7.87 -95.83
CA GLY A 410 -16.34 8.18 -94.69
C GLY A 410 -17.34 9.33 -94.90
N ALA A 411 -17.45 9.90 -96.10
CA ALA A 411 -18.39 10.99 -96.40
C ALA A 411 -19.50 10.51 -97.34
N GLU A 412 -20.52 9.88 -96.76
CA GLU A 412 -21.82 9.61 -97.39
C GLU A 412 -22.64 10.92 -97.49
N PRO A 413 -23.13 11.34 -98.67
CA PRO A 413 -24.19 12.34 -98.78
C PRO A 413 -25.56 11.70 -99.05
N ALA A 414 -26.53 12.20 -98.31
CA ALA A 414 -27.93 11.79 -98.19
C ALA A 414 -28.82 11.90 -99.45
N ALA A 415 -29.83 11.02 -99.52
CA ALA A 415 -31.19 11.26 -100.05
C ALA A 415 -32.10 10.12 -99.53
N GLY A 416 -33.32 10.27 -99.00
CA GLY A 416 -34.29 11.36 -99.03
C GLY A 416 -35.67 10.80 -99.44
N ALA A 417 -36.60 10.70 -98.47
CA ALA A 417 -38.07 10.71 -98.57
C ALA A 417 -38.85 9.69 -99.44
N ALA A 418 -39.75 8.91 -98.80
CA ALA A 418 -41.22 8.91 -99.00
C ALA A 418 -41.88 7.69 -98.31
N GLY A 419 -42.85 7.94 -97.41
CA GLY A 419 -43.67 6.92 -96.75
C GLY A 419 -44.07 7.31 -95.34
#